data_AF-A0A0R0D7P2-F1
#
_entry.id   AF-A0A0R0D7P2-F1
#
_cell.length_a   1.000
_cell.length_b   1.000
_cell.length_c   1.000
_cell.angle_alpha   90.00
_cell.angle_beta   90.00
_cell.angle_gamma   90.00
#
_symmetry.space_group_name_H-M   'P 1'
#
loop_
_entity.id
_entity.type
_entity.pdbx_description
1 polymer ?
#
loop_
_entity_poly.entity_id
_entity_poly.type
_entity_poly.pdbx_seq_one_letter_code
_entity_poly.pdbx_strand_id
1 'polypeptide(L)'
;MNELVAPFILALTAFPALGIAFWVGREGSPLSRNQAVHWALIALCLFCGAAGLYWAGSISTRVYAVVGVLFVAVNALAASMLLRLHRAHRMRK
;
A
#
# COMPACT_ATOMS: atom_id res chain seq x y z
N MET A 1 18.63 0.60 -17.89
CA MET A 1 18.61 0.32 -16.43
C MET A 1 17.99 -1.05 -16.24
N ASN A 2 18.62 -1.96 -15.49
CA ASN A 2 18.16 -3.34 -15.32
C ASN A 2 16.65 -3.39 -15.04
N GLU A 3 15.89 -4.13 -15.85
CA GLU A 3 14.42 -4.27 -15.73
C GLU A 3 13.97 -4.80 -14.36
N LEU A 4 14.91 -5.38 -13.61
CA LEU A 4 14.74 -5.90 -12.26
C LEU A 4 14.87 -4.84 -11.16
N VAL A 5 15.55 -3.72 -11.42
CA VAL A 5 15.85 -2.70 -10.39
C VAL A 5 14.57 -2.00 -9.92
N ALA A 6 13.68 -1.64 -10.83
CA ALA A 6 12.42 -0.96 -10.49
C ALA A 6 11.48 -1.84 -9.64
N PRO A 7 11.16 -3.10 -10.01
CA PRO A 7 10.40 -4.00 -9.15
C PRO A 7 11.06 -4.22 -7.79
N PHE A 8 12.40 -4.34 -7.75
CA PHE A 8 13.13 -4.60 -6.50
C PHE A 8 13.10 -3.42 -5.54
N ILE A 9 13.31 -2.20 -6.05
CA ILE A 9 13.17 -0.97 -5.26
C ILE A 9 11.74 -0.86 -4.70
N LEU A 10 10.73 -1.13 -5.53
CA LEU A 10 9.33 -1.08 -5.11
C LEU A 10 9.00 -2.13 -4.04
N ALA A 11 9.58 -3.32 -4.12
CA ALA A 11 9.44 -4.32 -3.07
C ALA A 11 10.14 -3.89 -1.77
N LEU A 12 11.33 -3.28 -1.86
CA LEU A 12 12.05 -2.77 -0.69
C LEU A 12 11.29 -1.65 0.03
N THR A 13 10.59 -0.78 -0.71
CA THR A 13 9.75 0.27 -0.09
C THR A 13 8.50 -0.28 0.60
N ALA A 14 8.09 -1.52 0.33
CA ALA A 14 6.99 -2.18 1.02
C ALA A 14 7.36 -2.65 2.45
N PHE A 15 8.64 -2.90 2.72
CA PHE A 15 9.10 -3.39 4.04
C PHE A 15 8.86 -2.40 5.18
N PRO A 16 9.16 -1.09 5.05
CA PRO A 16 8.80 -0.10 6.06
C PRO A 16 7.30 -0.10 6.38
N ALA A 17 6.44 -0.26 5.38
CA ALA A 17 4.99 -0.33 5.57
C ALA A 17 4.59 -1.56 6.40
N LEU A 18 5.21 -2.73 6.17
CA LEU A 18 5.02 -3.91 7.02
C LEU A 18 5.53 -3.68 8.46
N GLY A 19 6.68 -3.03 8.61
CA GLY A 19 7.24 -2.71 9.91
C GLY A 19 6.29 -1.86 10.75
N ILE A 20 5.70 -0.82 10.14
CA ILE A 20 4.72 0.04 10.80
C ILE A 20 3.43 -0.75 11.09
N ALA A 21 2.96 -1.59 10.16
CA ALA A 21 1.81 -2.45 10.39
C ALA A 21 1.98 -3.36 11.61
N PHE A 22 3.15 -4.03 11.71
CA PHE A 22 3.47 -4.90 12.82
C PHE A 22 3.59 -4.13 14.13
N TRP A 23 4.28 -2.99 14.13
CA TRP A 23 4.47 -2.18 15.32
C TRP A 23 3.13 -1.68 15.88
N VAL A 24 2.32 -1.04 15.04
CA VAL A 24 1.01 -0.48 15.42
C VAL A 24 0.02 -1.58 15.81
N GLY A 25 0.09 -2.75 15.17
CA GLY A 25 -0.78 -3.89 15.50
C GLY A 25 -0.55 -4.44 16.91
N ARG A 26 0.65 -4.27 17.48
CA ARG A 26 0.99 -4.79 18.82
C ARG A 26 0.34 -4.03 19.98
N GLU A 27 -0.14 -2.81 19.75
CA GLU A 27 -0.76 -1.97 20.78
C GLU A 27 -2.17 -2.45 21.20
N GLY A 28 -2.78 -3.39 20.47
CA GLY A 28 -4.01 -4.09 20.88
C GLY A 28 -5.30 -3.26 20.93
N SER A 29 -5.23 -1.94 20.77
CA SER A 29 -6.42 -1.08 20.72
C SER A 29 -7.22 -1.26 19.42
N PRO A 30 -8.55 -1.05 19.42
CA PRO A 30 -9.35 -1.12 18.20
C PRO A 30 -8.91 -0.12 17.11
N LEU A 31 -8.41 1.06 17.53
CA LEU A 31 -7.92 2.10 16.64
C LEU A 31 -6.60 1.69 15.99
N SER A 32 -5.67 1.14 16.78
CA SER A 32 -4.37 0.67 16.31
C SER A 32 -4.50 -0.56 15.40
N ARG A 33 -5.46 -1.47 15.67
CA ARG A 33 -5.75 -2.60 14.78
C ARG A 33 -6.19 -2.15 13.39
N ASN A 34 -7.09 -1.16 13.30
CA ASN A 34 -7.51 -0.61 12.01
C ASN A 34 -6.36 0.06 11.27
N GLN A 35 -5.51 0.78 12.00
CA GLN A 35 -4.34 1.44 11.41
C GLN A 35 -3.33 0.41 10.88
N ALA A 36 -3.08 -0.65 11.63
CA ALA A 36 -2.22 -1.77 11.22
C ALA A 36 -2.72 -2.45 9.94
N VAL A 37 -4.04 -2.65 9.79
CA VAL A 37 -4.63 -3.22 8.57
C VAL A 37 -4.39 -2.33 7.35
N HIS A 38 -4.49 -1.00 7.48
CA HIS A 38 -4.19 -0.12 6.35
C HIS A 38 -2.72 -0.21 5.94
N TRP A 39 -1.79 -0.19 6.89
CA TRP A 39 -0.37 -0.37 6.61
C TRP A 39 -0.06 -1.73 5.96
N ALA A 40 -0.74 -2.80 6.40
CA ALA A 40 -0.63 -4.13 5.78
C ALA A 40 -1.18 -4.15 4.35
N LEU A 41 -2.30 -3.46 4.10
CA LEU A 41 -2.88 -3.34 2.75
C LEU A 41 -2.01 -2.50 1.82
N ILE A 42 -1.36 -1.44 2.32
CA ILE A 42 -0.37 -0.66 1.55
C ILE A 42 0.78 -1.57 1.14
N ALA A 43 1.36 -2.30 2.09
CA ALA A 43 2.45 -3.23 1.80
C ALA A 43 2.03 -4.30 0.78
N LEU A 44 0.84 -4.88 0.94
CA LEU A 44 0.30 -5.86 -0.01
C LEU A 44 0.17 -5.27 -1.42
N CYS A 45 -0.36 -4.05 -1.54
CA CYS A 45 -0.45 -3.37 -2.83
C CYS A 45 0.93 -3.17 -3.47
N LEU A 46 1.93 -2.75 -2.68
CA LEU A 46 3.30 -2.55 -3.18
C LEU A 46 3.94 -3.87 -3.63
N PHE A 47 3.75 -4.97 -2.91
CA PHE A 47 4.23 -6.29 -3.35
C PHE A 47 3.53 -6.75 -4.64
N CYS A 48 2.21 -6.56 -4.75
CA CYS A 48 1.48 -6.85 -5.98
C CYS A 48 1.96 -5.97 -7.15
N GLY A 49 2.24 -4.69 -6.89
CA GLY A 49 2.81 -3.76 -7.88
C GLY A 49 4.20 -4.21 -8.35
N ALA A 50 5.06 -4.66 -7.43
CA ALA A 50 6.37 -5.20 -7.76
C ALA A 50 6.27 -6.49 -8.59
N ALA A 51 5.38 -7.42 -8.21
CA ALA A 51 5.12 -8.64 -8.99
C ALA A 51 4.57 -8.31 -10.39
N GLY A 52 3.66 -7.34 -10.48
CA GLY A 52 3.11 -6.86 -11.75
C GLY A 52 4.18 -6.22 -12.64
N LEU A 53 5.09 -5.41 -12.07
CA LEU A 53 6.19 -4.80 -12.80
C LEU A 53 7.17 -5.85 -13.31
N TYR A 54 7.49 -6.85 -12.49
CA TYR A 54 8.32 -7.98 -12.90
C TYR A 54 7.70 -8.77 -14.06
N TRP A 55 6.37 -9.01 -14.01
CA TRP A 55 5.64 -9.67 -15.10
C TRP A 55 5.53 -8.81 -16.38
N ALA A 56 5.50 -7.49 -16.24
CA ALA A 56 5.40 -6.57 -17.37
C ALA A 56 6.67 -6.55 -18.24
N GLY A 57 7.85 -6.81 -17.65
CA GLY A 57 9.14 -6.76 -18.34
C GLY A 57 9.36 -5.41 -19.03
N SER A 58 9.75 -5.44 -20.30
CA SER A 58 10.00 -4.24 -21.12
C SER A 58 8.77 -3.69 -21.85
N ILE A 59 7.59 -4.32 -21.73
CA ILE A 59 6.40 -3.89 -22.47
C ILE A 59 5.77 -2.66 -21.79
N SER A 60 5.98 -1.48 -22.38
CA SER A 60 5.55 -0.20 -21.80
C SER A 60 4.05 -0.16 -21.46
N THR A 61 3.19 -0.70 -22.31
CA THR A 61 1.74 -0.75 -22.07
C THR A 61 1.37 -1.53 -20.79
N ARG A 62 2.06 -2.65 -20.53
CA ARG A 62 1.83 -3.46 -19.31
C ARG A 62 2.34 -2.73 -18.08
N VAL A 63 3.49 -2.08 -18.18
CA VAL A 63 4.04 -1.25 -17.09
C VAL A 63 3.07 -0.13 -16.73
N TYR A 64 2.55 0.62 -17.71
CA TYR A 64 1.58 1.69 -17.45
C TYR A 64 0.28 1.16 -16.82
N ALA A 65 -0.21 0.00 -17.24
CA ALA A 65 -1.38 -0.63 -16.63
C ALA A 65 -1.13 -0.97 -15.15
N VAL A 66 0.02 -1.59 -14.82
CA VAL A 66 0.37 -1.94 -13.43
C VAL A 66 0.52 -0.70 -12.57
N VAL A 67 1.23 0.32 -13.06
CA VAL A 67 1.41 1.59 -12.35
C VAL A 67 0.07 2.30 -12.13
N GLY A 68 -0.81 2.31 -13.12
CA GLY A 68 -2.15 2.90 -13.01
C GLY A 68 -3.01 2.20 -11.95
N VAL A 69 -3.04 0.87 -11.96
CA VAL A 69 -3.76 0.08 -10.94
C VAL A 69 -3.18 0.32 -9.55
N LEU A 70 -1.85 0.33 -9.42
CA LEU A 70 -1.17 0.58 -8.15
C LEU A 70 -1.51 1.98 -7.61
N PHE A 71 -1.47 2.99 -8.48
CA PHE A 71 -1.83 4.36 -8.12
C PHE A 71 -3.27 4.43 -7.61
N VAL A 72 -4.23 3.86 -8.32
CA VAL A 72 -5.64 3.86 -7.90
C VAL A 72 -5.81 3.12 -6.57
N ALA A 73 -5.18 1.96 -6.40
CA ALA A 73 -5.28 1.16 -5.18
C ALA A 73 -4.74 1.91 -3.95
N VAL A 74 -3.55 2.50 -4.05
CA VAL A 74 -2.93 3.26 -2.95
C VAL A 74 -3.77 4.49 -2.59
N ASN A 75 -4.27 5.22 -3.59
CA ASN A 75 -5.11 6.40 -3.35
C ASN A 75 -6.47 6.04 -2.75
N ALA A 76 -7.12 4.97 -3.24
CA ALA A 76 -8.37 4.49 -2.67
C ALA A 76 -8.20 4.08 -1.20
N LEU A 77 -7.05 3.47 -0.87
CA LEU A 77 -6.72 3.09 0.49
C LEU A 77 -6.51 4.33 1.38
N ALA A 78 -5.77 5.34 0.90
CA ALA A 78 -5.62 6.62 1.59
C ALA A 78 -6.97 7.33 1.80
N ALA A 79 -7.82 7.38 0.78
CA ALA A 79 -9.16 7.96 0.87
C ALA A 79 -10.03 7.21 1.90
N SER A 80 -9.96 5.87 1.94
CA SER A 80 -10.70 5.07 2.93
C SER A 80 -10.27 5.38 4.37
N MET A 81 -8.99 5.63 4.59
CA MET A 81 -8.45 6.05 5.90
C MET A 81 -8.98 7.45 6.29
N LEU A 82 -8.93 8.41 5.36
CA LEU A 82 -9.44 9.77 5.59
C LEU A 82 -10.96 9.78 5.88
N LEU A 83 -11.74 9.01 5.13
CA LEU A 83 -13.18 8.87 5.35
C LEU A 83 -13.50 8.29 6.73
N ARG A 84 -12.72 7.29 7.18
CA ARG A 84 -12.87 6.71 8.53
C ARG A 84 -12.53 7.72 9.62
N LEU A 85 -11.45 8.49 9.48
CA LEU A 85 -11.08 9.54 10.42
C LEU A 85 -12.16 10.63 10.49
N HIS A 86 -12.66 11.06 9.34
CA HIS A 86 -13.71 12.07 9.27
C HIS A 86 -15.03 11.59 9.89
N ARG A 87 -15.38 10.31 9.71
CA ARG A 87 -16.55 9.69 10.34
C ARG A 87 -16.40 9.57 11.86
N ALA A 88 -15.21 9.18 12.34
CA ALA A 88 -14.91 9.12 13.77
C ALA A 88 -14.98 10.51 14.43
N HIS A 89 -14.52 11.56 13.75
CA HIS A 89 -14.63 12.94 14.24
C HIS A 89 -16.08 13.42 14.29
N ARG A 90 -16.93 13.05 13.33
CA ARG A 90 -18.35 13.43 13.33
C ARG A 90 -19.16 12.80 14.47
N MET A 91 -18.82 11.59 14.91
CA MET A 91 -19.52 10.89 16.01
C MET A 91 -19.13 11.39 17.41
N ARG A 92 -18.12 12.29 17.51
CA ARG A 92 -17.65 12.90 18.77
C ARG A 92 -18.22 14.31 19.02
N LYS A 93 -18.99 14.87 18.09
CA LYS A 93 -19.77 16.11 18.25
C LYS A 93 -21.21 15.77 18.54
#